data_AF-A0A183JK08-F1
#
_entry.id   AF-A0A183JK08-F1
#
_cell.length_a   1.000
_cell.length_b   1.000
_cell.length_c   1.000
_cell.angle_alpha   90.00
_cell.angle_beta   90.00
_cell.angle_gamma   90.00
#
_symmetry.space_group_name_H-M   'P 1'
#
loop_
_entity.id
_entity.type
_entity.pdbx_description
1 polymer ?
#
loop_
_entity_poly.entity_id
_entity_poly.type
_entity_poly.pdbx_seq_one_letter_code
_entity_poly.pdbx_strand_id
1 'polypeptide(L)'
;MTTAKWMRSRIMKHPDYKNDSCISSQINSDIIKECWDITKGIIRPPELLPHDSVTVSCSSLPCKLMKNFSECNESIKYTVVDHNNDH
;
A
#
# COMPACT_ATOMS: atom_id res chain seq x y z
N MET A 1 -4.24 -6.50 -10.15
CA MET A 1 -3.16 -5.53 -10.46
C MET A 1 -1.83 -6.13 -10.02
N THR A 2 -0.69 -5.83 -10.65
CA THR A 2 0.64 -6.13 -10.08
C THR A 2 1.27 -4.85 -9.53
N THR A 3 2.14 -4.94 -8.52
CA THR A 3 2.82 -3.75 -7.94
C THR A 3 3.54 -2.94 -9.02
N ALA A 4 4.25 -3.61 -9.93
CA ALA A 4 4.96 -2.94 -11.01
C ALA A 4 4.00 -2.25 -12.00
N LYS A 5 2.81 -2.80 -12.26
CA LYS A 5 1.79 -2.14 -13.09
C LYS A 5 1.14 -0.96 -12.36
N TRP A 6 0.92 -1.10 -11.05
CA TRP A 6 0.40 -0.04 -10.21
C TRP A 6 1.36 1.16 -10.16
N MET A 7 2.63 0.93 -9.85
CA MET A 7 3.67 1.97 -9.85
C MET A 7 3.73 2.70 -11.19
N ARG A 8 3.73 1.97 -12.32
CA ARG A 8 3.68 2.59 -13.66
C ARG A 8 2.43 3.47 -13.83
N SER A 9 1.27 3.00 -13.40
CA SER A 9 0.05 3.81 -13.46
C SER A 9 0.13 5.08 -12.61
N ARG A 10 0.82 5.05 -11.47
CA ARG A 10 1.06 6.25 -10.63
C ARG A 10 2.01 7.22 -11.33
N ILE A 11 3.13 6.72 -11.89
CA ILE A 11 4.08 7.53 -12.66
C ILE A 11 3.39 8.24 -13.83
N MET A 12 2.62 7.50 -14.64
CA MET A 12 1.97 8.05 -15.82
C MET A 12 0.91 9.12 -15.50
N LYS A 13 0.36 9.13 -14.28
CA LYS A 13 -0.60 10.13 -13.81
C LYS A 13 0.06 11.31 -13.08
N HIS A 14 1.37 11.26 -12.86
CA HIS A 14 2.08 12.29 -12.10
C HIS A 14 2.16 13.59 -12.93
N PRO A 15 1.86 14.78 -12.36
CA PRO A 15 1.85 16.04 -13.10
C PRO A 15 3.20 16.37 -13.75
N ASP A 16 4.30 16.03 -13.08
CA ASP A 16 5.66 16.28 -13.59
C ASP A 16 6.15 15.26 -14.63
N TYR A 17 5.37 14.20 -14.91
CA TYR A 17 5.80 13.18 -15.87
C TYR A 17 5.52 13.63 -17.31
N LYS A 18 6.58 13.68 -18.12
CA LYS A 18 6.53 14.27 -19.48
C LYS A 18 6.31 13.24 -20.58
N ASN A 19 5.96 12.00 -20.24
CA ASN A 19 5.94 10.86 -21.18
C ASN A 19 7.29 10.65 -21.90
N ASP A 20 8.38 11.09 -21.28
CA ASP A 20 9.75 11.00 -21.78
C ASP A 20 10.49 9.77 -21.26
N SER A 21 9.78 8.87 -20.57
CA SER A 21 10.35 7.70 -19.88
C SER A 21 11.40 8.03 -18.80
N CYS A 22 11.51 9.30 -18.39
CA CYS A 22 12.41 9.74 -17.33
C CYS A 22 11.64 9.90 -16.01
N ILE A 23 12.21 9.38 -14.93
CA ILE A 23 11.66 9.55 -13.57
C ILE A 23 12.55 10.56 -12.85
N SER A 24 12.02 11.75 -12.60
CA SER A 24 12.71 12.79 -11.84
C SER A 24 12.80 12.42 -10.36
N SER A 25 13.71 13.06 -9.63
CA SER A 25 13.81 12.89 -8.18
C SER A 25 12.49 13.20 -7.46
N GLN A 26 11.70 14.15 -7.96
CA GLN A 26 10.41 14.50 -7.37
C GLN A 26 9.41 13.35 -7.53
N ILE A 27 9.23 12.86 -8.76
CA ILE A 27 8.34 11.72 -9.07
C ILE A 27 8.74 10.50 -8.23
N ASN A 28 10.04 10.22 -8.11
CA ASN A 28 10.53 9.13 -7.29
C ASN A 28 10.16 9.31 -5.81
N SER A 29 10.46 10.48 -5.24
CA SER A 29 10.15 10.78 -3.83
C SER A 29 8.67 10.61 -3.51
N ASP A 30 7.79 11.10 -4.39
CA ASP A 30 6.34 11.04 -4.19
C ASP A 30 5.81 9.61 -4.24
N ILE A 31 6.30 8.79 -5.17
CA ILE A 31 5.88 7.38 -5.26
C ILE A 31 6.42 6.55 -4.10
N ILE A 32 7.66 6.77 -3.67
CA ILE A 32 8.22 6.07 -2.51
C ILE A 32 7.48 6.45 -1.23
N LYS A 33 7.10 7.72 -1.09
CA LYS A 33 6.27 8.17 0.03
C LYS A 33 4.91 7.46 0.03
N GLU A 34 4.27 7.33 -1.13
CA GLU A 34 3.00 6.60 -1.23
C GLU A 34 3.17 5.12 -0.87
N CYS A 35 4.26 4.48 -1.30
CA CYS A 35 4.57 3.09 -0.90
C CYS A 35 4.78 2.96 0.62
N TRP A 36 5.39 3.97 1.24
CA TRP A 36 5.61 4.03 2.68
C TRP A 36 4.30 4.16 3.45
N ASP A 37 3.41 5.05 3.00
CA ASP A 37 2.08 5.22 3.59
C ASP A 37 1.23 3.96 3.45
N ILE A 38 1.38 3.23 2.33
CA ILE A 38 0.78 1.90 2.15
C ILE A 38 1.33 0.88 3.15
N THR A 39 2.65 0.86 3.33
CA THR A 39 3.32 -0.06 4.26
C THR A 39 2.90 0.21 5.71
N LYS A 40 2.69 1.48 6.07
CA LYS A 40 2.16 1.89 7.38
C LYS A 40 0.66 1.66 7.55
N GLY A 41 -0.06 1.29 6.49
CA GLY A 41 -1.51 1.13 6.51
C GLY A 41 -2.29 2.44 6.54
N ILE A 42 -1.66 3.58 6.24
CA ILE A 42 -2.31 4.90 6.15
C ILE A 42 -3.18 4.95 4.88
N ILE A 43 -2.66 4.41 3.77
CA ILE A 43 -3.35 4.34 2.49
C ILE A 43 -3.49 2.87 2.09
N ARG A 44 -4.64 2.47 1.54
CA ARG A 44 -4.86 1.10 1.09
C ARG A 44 -5.51 1.10 -0.30
N PRO A 45 -4.72 1.11 -1.39
CA PRO A 45 -5.27 1.19 -2.74
C PRO A 45 -6.02 -0.11 -3.05
N PRO A 46 -7.36 -0.08 -3.24
CA PRO A 46 -8.16 -1.28 -3.44
C PRO A 46 -7.81 -2.03 -4.73
N GLU A 47 -7.28 -1.30 -5.72
CA GLU A 47 -6.79 -1.88 -6.96
C GLU A 47 -5.51 -2.70 -6.77
N LEU A 48 -4.68 -2.35 -5.76
CA LEU A 48 -3.42 -3.03 -5.45
C LEU A 48 -3.61 -4.11 -4.38
N LEU A 49 -4.39 -3.82 -3.35
CA LEU A 49 -4.62 -4.66 -2.18
C LEU A 49 -6.12 -4.96 -2.07
N PRO A 50 -6.57 -6.20 -2.34
CA PRO A 50 -7.99 -6.60 -2.23
C PRO A 50 -8.58 -6.25 -0.85
N HIS A 51 -9.86 -5.86 -0.78
CA HIS A 51 -10.53 -5.52 0.48
C HIS A 51 -10.48 -6.64 1.53
N ASP A 52 -10.42 -7.90 1.10
CA ASP A 52 -10.54 -9.08 1.98
C ASP A 52 -9.19 -9.72 2.36
N SER A 53 -8.12 -8.93 2.54
CA SER A 53 -6.85 -9.53 2.93
C SER A 53 -6.87 -9.93 4.41
N VAL A 54 -7.01 -11.24 4.62
CA VAL A 54 -6.66 -12.03 5.81
C VAL A 54 -5.84 -11.21 6.82
N THR A 55 -6.43 -10.95 7.98
CA THR A 55 -5.68 -10.54 9.16
C THR A 55 -4.67 -11.63 9.46
N VAL A 56 -3.40 -11.41 9.13
CA VAL A 56 -2.33 -12.29 9.57
C VAL A 56 -2.11 -12.00 11.05
N SER A 57 -2.97 -12.57 11.89
CA SER A 57 -2.71 -12.63 13.33
C SER A 57 -1.39 -13.37 13.52
N CYS A 58 -0.52 -12.89 14.41
CA CYS A 58 0.75 -13.54 14.75
C CYS A 58 0.59 -15.04 15.06
N SER A 59 -0.61 -15.49 15.47
CA SER A 59 -0.95 -16.90 15.69
C SER A 59 -0.92 -17.78 14.43
N SER A 60 -0.82 -17.21 13.22
CA SER A 60 -0.84 -17.93 11.94
C SER A 60 0.48 -17.88 11.17
N LEU A 61 1.52 -17.22 11.70
CA LEU A 61 2.86 -17.20 11.10
C LEU A 61 3.67 -18.43 11.57
N PRO A 62 4.34 -19.17 10.68
CA PRO A 62 5.26 -20.23 11.09
C PRO A 62 6.41 -19.64 11.92
N CYS A 63 6.69 -20.23 13.08
CA CYS A 63 7.62 -19.73 14.11
C CYS A 63 9.02 -19.32 13.63
N LYS A 64 9.44 -19.74 12.42
CA LYS A 64 10.75 -19.41 11.83
C LYS A 64 10.91 -17.94 11.43
N LEU A 65 9.82 -17.18 11.32
CA LEU A 65 9.83 -15.75 10.96
C LEU A 65 9.81 -14.79 12.17
N MET A 66 9.65 -15.31 13.39
CA MET A 66 9.53 -14.48 14.61
C MET A 66 10.82 -13.78 15.06
N LYS A 67 11.98 -14.06 14.45
CA LYS A 67 13.28 -13.57 14.97
C LYS A 67 13.52 -12.06 14.80
N ASN A 68 12.72 -11.36 13.99
CA ASN A 68 12.97 -9.96 13.63
C ASN A 68 11.82 -8.98 13.95
N PHE A 69 10.75 -9.41 14.63
CA PHE A 69 9.57 -8.58 14.90
C PHE A 69 9.48 -8.20 16.38
N SER A 70 10.44 -7.42 16.89
CA SER A 70 10.31 -6.79 18.22
C SER A 70 9.62 -5.43 18.19
N GLU A 71 9.26 -4.89 17.02
CA GLU A 71 8.75 -3.50 16.89
C GLU A 71 7.51 -3.33 15.99
N CYS A 72 6.64 -4.34 15.89
CA CYS A 72 5.31 -4.14 15.28
C CYS A 72 4.21 -4.36 16.30
N ASN A 73 4.14 -3.48 17.29
CA ASN A 73 3.00 -3.40 18.18
C ASN A 73 2.10 -2.24 17.75
N GLU A 74 1.21 -2.49 16.78
CA GLU A 74 -0.17 -1.99 16.86
C GLU A 74 -1.04 -2.72 15.85
N SER A 75 -2.07 -3.43 16.33
CA SER A 75 -3.12 -3.95 15.47
C SER A 75 -3.89 -2.75 14.90
N ILE A 76 -3.57 -2.35 13.68
CA ILE A 76 -4.35 -1.32 12.96
C ILE A 76 -5.70 -1.93 12.60
N LYS A 77 -6.68 -1.72 13.49
CA LYS A 77 -8.09 -2.03 13.26
C LYS A 77 -8.65 -0.97 12.32
N TYR A 78 -8.86 -1.31 11.06
CA TYR A 78 -9.75 -0.53 10.20
C TYR A 78 -11.19 -0.93 10.50
N THR A 79 -11.97 -0.02 11.08
CA THR A 79 -13.44 -0.09 11.03
C THR A 79 -13.87 0.35 9.64
N VAL A 80 -14.42 -0.57 8.86
CA VAL A 80 -15.14 -0.25 7.63
C VAL A 80 -16.39 0.51 8.07
N VAL A 81 -16.43 1.82 7.82
CA VAL A 81 -17.68 2.57 7.90
C VAL A 81 -18.39 2.31 6.58
N ASP A 82 -19.32 1.35 6.60
CA ASP A 82 -20.25 1.10 5.51
C ASP A 82 -21.09 2.37 5.29
N HIS A 83 -20.62 3.27 4.44
CA HIS A 83 -21.49 4.25 3.83
C HIS A 83 -22.26 3.56 2.71
N ASN A 84 -23.38 2.96 3.10
CA ASN A 84 -24.52 2.77 2.20
C ASN A 84 -24.80 4.12 1.52
N ASN A 85 -24.89 4.13 0.19
CA ASN A 85 -25.69 5.14 -0.49
C ASN A 85 -26.24 4.60 -1.81
N ASP A 86 -27.56 4.39 -1.79
CA ASP A 86 -28.56 4.54 -2.84
C ASP A 86 -28.19 4.31 -4.32
N HIS A 87 -28.77 3.26 -4.89
CA HIS A 87 -29.72 3.40 -6.00
C HIS A 87 -30.77 2.29 -6.00
#